data_AF-A0A7S1RBX2-F1
#
_entry.id   AF-A0A7S1RBX2-F1
#
_cell.length_a   1.000
_cell.length_b   1.000
_cell.length_c   1.000
_cell.angle_alpha   90.00
_cell.angle_beta   90.00
_cell.angle_gamma   90.00
#
_symmetry.space_group_name_H-M   'P 1'
#
loop_
_entity.id
_entity.type
_entity.pdbx_description
1 polymer ?
#
loop_
_entity_poly.entity_id
_entity_poly.type
_entity_poly.pdbx_seq_one_letter_code
_entity_poly.pdbx_strand_id
1 'polypeptide(L)'
;LRGSKAGGGDGGLGDLRKMCGARSGVAVTGLHSQAPRPGAFARPGAASAARGRGSMRDPAGLEEVPLFAPARRQPPAPLRCDPVAQAPSKVQPRPLHTSSPVDSQSISSKANGRAAPERQRDAGRELALDSDGEELPLCPVCGLPTGECEQVQANGEVVLVHGECKAQLVLAAAKKEEEAHAKKDRARKKADREKYGIGWKPQRACDIKSLGRVPSGSPSFKGMCGVALQEDGRSVELAHTSDLAACINLEYLAIAIQVRRCEGREPLFSLDPDYSALKHSSGRDSNWQRKRFEPEWLGGTSVGEVLFQADYHLKELSMGEHAQPIAGMKSCFDMFKEDGNKGQHDSWIAREWFVVRSGEVRISDGNVLTPRVELGVEARELADGPGGVEDAKLTRPDHPLVRYAEAFTHFFDLIAERKSVVHELREVAKACLLAKYLVESEAHLDDRWLLWADEACAYKTVEYPEVPQLWNERRYQQICLADGKMLEAQSESVGNHSVFGVYGGVEMSLDRIELANLMVTAKKSLVVSATIPSEARAPKGVDLNMDKFSVSAPVRAAGEVSAGSWVEAGGPRPA
;
A
#
# COMPACT_ATOMS: atom_id res chain seq x y z
N LEU A 1 6.11 4.21 -62.81
CA LEU A 1 6.50 2.78 -62.75
C LEU A 1 5.65 2.15 -61.64
N ARG A 2 4.42 1.71 -61.99
CA ARG A 2 4.01 0.29 -62.08
C ARG A 2 4.28 -0.49 -60.77
N GLY A 3 3.29 -1.10 -60.10
CA GLY A 3 1.94 -1.35 -60.57
C GLY A 3 0.97 -1.94 -59.54
N SER A 4 -0.25 -2.01 -60.05
CA SER A 4 -1.50 -2.48 -59.50
C SER A 4 -1.54 -3.98 -59.18
N LYS A 5 -2.45 -4.37 -58.29
CA LYS A 5 -3.51 -5.33 -58.65
C LYS A 5 -4.73 -5.17 -57.74
N ALA A 6 -5.88 -5.24 -58.38
CA ALA A 6 -7.23 -5.08 -57.86
C ALA A 6 -8.00 -6.41 -57.92
N GLY A 7 -9.17 -6.42 -57.29
CA GLY A 7 -10.25 -7.42 -57.41
C GLY A 7 -10.62 -7.97 -56.02
N GLY A 8 -11.83 -7.86 -55.48
CA GLY A 8 -13.15 -7.61 -56.06
C GLY A 8 -14.11 -8.74 -55.61
N GLY A 9 -15.30 -8.40 -55.10
CA GLY A 9 -16.35 -9.34 -54.66
C GLY A 9 -16.75 -9.08 -53.19
N ASP A 10 -17.76 -8.29 -52.82
CA ASP A 10 -19.19 -8.22 -53.16
C ASP A 10 -20.07 -9.07 -52.22
N GLY A 11 -21.16 -8.45 -51.73
CA GLY A 11 -22.29 -9.11 -51.06
C GLY A 11 -22.36 -9.04 -49.52
N GLY A 12 -23.33 -8.29 -48.99
CA GLY A 12 -23.78 -8.48 -47.60
C GLY A 12 -24.47 -7.30 -46.92
N LEU A 13 -25.52 -6.73 -47.52
CA LEU A 13 -26.46 -5.85 -46.81
C LEU A 13 -27.20 -6.64 -45.71
N GLY A 14 -27.19 -6.10 -44.49
CA GLY A 14 -28.01 -6.56 -43.37
C GLY A 14 -28.45 -5.38 -42.52
N ASP A 15 -29.63 -4.86 -42.85
CA ASP A 15 -30.41 -3.86 -42.11
C ASP A 15 -30.55 -4.21 -40.62
N LEU A 16 -30.23 -3.25 -39.73
CA LEU A 16 -30.82 -3.21 -38.39
C LEU A 16 -31.26 -1.78 -38.07
N ARG A 17 -32.57 -1.59 -38.22
CA ARG A 17 -33.32 -0.37 -37.93
C ARG A 17 -33.25 -0.02 -36.44
N LYS A 18 -33.08 1.27 -36.22
CA LYS A 18 -33.44 2.04 -35.02
C LYS A 18 -34.84 1.68 -34.54
N MET A 19 -35.00 1.43 -33.24
CA MET A 19 -36.24 1.70 -32.53
C MET A 19 -35.96 2.64 -31.35
N CYS A 20 -36.35 3.90 -31.51
CA CYS A 20 -36.58 4.83 -30.41
C CYS A 20 -37.89 4.43 -29.73
N GLY A 21 -37.81 4.01 -28.47
CA GLY A 21 -38.98 3.80 -27.61
C GLY A 21 -39.42 5.13 -27.00
N ALA A 22 -40.57 5.62 -27.45
CA ALA A 22 -41.22 6.83 -26.97
C ALA A 22 -41.83 6.65 -25.58
N ARG A 23 -41.79 7.75 -24.82
CA ARG A 23 -42.46 7.99 -23.55
C ARG A 23 -43.97 7.75 -23.66
N SER A 24 -44.55 7.01 -22.72
CA SER A 24 -45.96 7.12 -22.36
C SER A 24 -46.06 7.53 -20.89
N GLY A 25 -46.68 8.69 -20.68
CA GLY A 25 -47.05 9.17 -19.36
C GLY A 25 -48.27 8.42 -18.85
N VAL A 26 -48.28 8.15 -17.55
CA VAL A 26 -49.49 7.83 -16.81
C VAL A 26 -49.52 8.75 -15.60
N ALA A 27 -50.46 9.69 -15.64
CA ALA A 27 -50.86 10.46 -14.49
C ALA A 27 -51.78 9.59 -13.61
N VAL A 28 -51.48 9.48 -12.32
CA VAL A 28 -52.44 9.07 -11.30
C VAL A 28 -52.48 10.14 -10.23
N THR A 29 -53.67 10.69 -10.04
CA THR A 29 -54.07 11.67 -9.06
C THR A 29 -54.39 11.03 -7.72
N GLY A 30 -53.98 11.70 -6.63
CA GLY A 30 -54.72 11.78 -5.36
C GLY A 30 -54.52 10.65 -4.34
N LEU A 31 -53.97 10.98 -3.16
CA LEU A 31 -54.73 11.38 -1.98
C LEU A 31 -53.84 11.50 -0.72
N HIS A 32 -54.29 12.42 0.15
CA HIS A 32 -53.85 12.81 1.49
C HIS A 32 -53.03 11.82 2.36
N SER A 33 -52.02 12.36 3.06
CA SER A 33 -51.98 12.31 4.53
C SER A 33 -51.00 13.32 5.13
N GLN A 34 -51.26 13.70 6.38
CA GLN A 34 -50.86 14.92 7.06
C GLN A 34 -49.45 14.84 7.67
N ALA A 35 -48.78 16.00 7.73
CA ALA A 35 -47.57 16.22 8.52
C ALA A 35 -47.91 16.74 9.94
N PRO A 36 -47.11 16.45 10.97
CA PRO A 36 -47.15 17.20 12.22
C PRO A 36 -46.14 18.35 12.24
N ARG A 37 -46.60 19.46 12.84
CA ARG A 37 -45.93 20.76 13.03
C ARG A 37 -44.75 20.69 14.01
N PRO A 38 -43.73 21.56 13.90
CA PRO A 38 -42.84 21.87 15.00
C PRO A 38 -43.38 23.06 15.83
N GLY A 39 -43.33 22.90 17.15
CA GLY A 39 -43.72 23.92 18.14
C GLY A 39 -42.67 25.00 18.32
N ALA A 40 -43.15 26.24 18.43
CA ALA A 40 -42.40 27.42 18.77
C ALA A 40 -42.09 27.47 20.28
N PHE A 41 -40.90 27.96 20.65
CA PHE A 41 -40.65 28.53 21.97
C PHE A 41 -39.98 29.90 21.84
N ALA A 42 -40.55 30.84 22.58
CA ALA A 42 -40.27 32.27 22.55
C ALA A 42 -39.08 32.66 23.44
N ARG A 43 -38.48 33.81 23.10
CA ARG A 43 -37.56 34.64 23.89
C ARG A 43 -38.24 35.21 25.16
N PRO A 44 -37.48 35.72 26.15
CA PRO A 44 -37.08 37.16 26.22
C PRO A 44 -35.64 37.33 26.79
N GLY A 45 -34.93 38.46 26.83
CA GLY A 45 -35.07 39.89 26.53
C GLY A 45 -33.66 40.52 26.70
N ALA A 46 -33.26 41.53 25.91
CA ALA A 46 -33.33 42.98 26.19
C ALA A 46 -32.20 43.58 27.07
N ALA A 47 -31.33 44.41 26.46
CA ALA A 47 -30.71 45.67 26.92
C ALA A 47 -29.53 46.02 25.96
N SER A 48 -29.51 47.08 25.12
CA SER A 48 -29.43 48.54 25.39
C SER A 48 -28.14 48.90 26.15
N ALA A 49 -27.27 49.86 25.83
CA ALA A 49 -27.07 50.93 24.84
C ALA A 49 -25.53 51.21 24.88
N ALA A 50 -24.87 51.94 23.98
CA ALA A 50 -24.90 53.40 23.93
C ALA A 50 -23.91 53.91 22.87
N ARG A 51 -24.11 55.18 22.50
CA ARG A 51 -23.43 55.96 21.47
C ARG A 51 -22.06 56.46 21.94
N GLY A 52 -21.15 56.67 21.00
CA GLY A 52 -19.99 57.57 21.16
C GLY A 52 -19.56 58.13 19.81
N ARG A 53 -19.88 59.41 19.55
CA ARG A 53 -19.34 60.21 18.43
C ARG A 53 -18.13 61.02 18.94
N GLY A 54 -17.19 61.28 18.03
CA GLY A 54 -16.07 62.22 18.16
C GLY A 54 -14.76 61.51 17.83
N SER A 55 -13.80 62.05 17.09
CA SER A 55 -13.57 63.41 16.60
C SER A 55 -12.53 63.30 15.47
N MET A 56 -12.65 64.17 14.46
CA MET A 56 -11.58 64.43 13.49
C MET A 56 -10.29 64.86 14.18
N ARG A 57 -9.15 64.33 13.69
CA ARG A 57 -7.84 64.98 13.52
C ARG A 57 -6.84 63.97 12.93
N ASP A 58 -6.58 64.11 11.63
CA ASP A 58 -5.26 63.87 11.02
C ASP A 58 -4.53 65.24 10.95
N PRO A 59 -3.21 65.35 10.70
CA PRO A 59 -2.30 64.35 10.12
C PRO A 59 -0.89 64.27 10.79
N ALA A 60 -0.12 63.24 10.44
CA ALA A 60 1.26 63.36 9.92
C ALA A 60 2.06 62.05 10.06
N GLY A 61 2.69 61.64 8.96
CA GLY A 61 3.99 60.97 8.96
C GLY A 61 4.00 59.45 9.15
N LEU A 62 3.89 58.71 8.05
CA LEU A 62 4.49 57.38 7.94
C LEU A 62 5.26 57.28 6.62
N GLU A 63 6.55 56.94 6.77
CA GLU A 63 7.50 56.62 5.71
C GLU A 63 7.01 55.44 4.86
N GLU A 64 7.14 55.56 3.55
CA GLU A 64 6.99 54.46 2.61
C GLU A 64 8.20 53.53 2.70
N VAL A 65 7.97 52.31 3.18
CA VAL A 65 8.89 51.18 3.01
C VAL A 65 8.66 50.58 1.60
N PRO A 66 9.68 50.44 0.74
CA PRO A 66 9.47 49.89 -0.59
C PRO A 66 9.22 48.37 -0.53
N LEU A 67 8.08 47.94 -1.07
CA LEU A 67 7.81 46.55 -1.41
C LEU A 67 8.83 46.09 -2.46
N PHE A 68 9.69 45.14 -2.09
CA PHE A 68 10.45 44.35 -3.03
C PHE A 68 9.52 43.38 -3.76
N ALA A 69 9.28 43.62 -5.04
CA ALA A 69 8.67 42.64 -5.95
C ALA A 69 9.68 41.51 -6.23
N PRO A 70 9.26 40.23 -6.23
CA PRO A 70 10.15 39.13 -6.60
C PRO A 70 10.45 39.19 -8.10
N ALA A 71 11.74 39.24 -8.43
CA ALA A 71 12.24 39.21 -9.80
C ALA A 71 11.82 37.91 -10.50
N ARG A 72 11.01 38.02 -11.56
CA ARG A 72 10.81 36.95 -12.54
C ARG A 72 12.16 36.62 -13.18
N ARG A 73 12.81 35.53 -12.74
CA ARG A 73 13.92 34.93 -13.49
C ARG A 73 13.33 34.22 -14.71
N GLN A 74 13.77 34.63 -15.89
CA GLN A 74 13.51 33.89 -17.13
C GLN A 74 14.22 32.52 -17.06
N PRO A 75 13.61 31.44 -17.58
CA PRO A 75 14.28 30.16 -17.69
C PRO A 75 15.46 30.26 -18.67
N PRO A 76 16.61 29.61 -18.38
CA PRO A 76 17.72 29.57 -19.31
C PRO A 76 17.32 28.82 -20.60
N ALA A 77 17.83 29.30 -21.73
CA ALA A 77 17.61 28.68 -23.03
C ALA A 77 18.12 27.23 -23.06
N PRO A 78 17.44 26.31 -23.77
CA PRO A 78 17.86 24.92 -23.86
C PRO A 78 19.20 24.81 -24.61
N LEU A 79 20.19 24.23 -23.94
CA LEU A 79 21.47 23.86 -24.55
C LEU A 79 21.22 22.73 -25.55
N ARG A 80 21.59 22.97 -26.82
CA ARG A 80 21.66 21.94 -27.85
C ARG A 80 22.81 20.98 -27.51
N CYS A 81 22.48 19.71 -27.28
CA CYS A 81 23.46 18.63 -27.26
C CYS A 81 23.47 17.94 -28.62
N ASP A 82 24.62 17.94 -29.30
CA ASP A 82 24.85 17.13 -30.49
C ASP A 82 24.98 15.63 -30.11
N PRO A 83 24.48 14.71 -30.95
CA PRO A 83 24.55 13.28 -30.67
C PRO A 83 25.93 12.70 -31.01
N VAL A 84 26.72 12.37 -29.99
CA VAL A 84 27.89 11.50 -30.14
C VAL A 84 27.43 10.05 -30.03
N ALA A 85 27.29 9.39 -31.17
CA ALA A 85 27.07 7.96 -31.27
C ALA A 85 28.41 7.21 -31.10
N GLN A 86 28.61 6.55 -29.96
CA GLN A 86 29.54 5.43 -29.83
C GLN A 86 28.84 4.28 -29.12
N ALA A 87 28.71 3.16 -29.83
CA ALA A 87 28.14 1.92 -29.33
C ALA A 87 29.13 1.25 -28.35
N PRO A 88 28.71 0.85 -27.14
CA PRO A 88 29.56 0.07 -26.25
C PRO A 88 29.54 -1.42 -26.63
N SER A 89 30.72 -2.01 -26.62
CA SER A 89 30.99 -3.42 -26.84
C SER A 89 30.36 -4.31 -25.76
N LYS A 90 29.78 -5.43 -26.18
CA LYS A 90 29.24 -6.48 -25.31
C LYS A 90 30.36 -7.14 -24.52
N VAL A 91 30.49 -6.78 -23.25
CA VAL A 91 31.23 -7.58 -22.25
C VAL A 91 30.19 -8.39 -21.48
N GLN A 92 30.21 -9.71 -21.64
CA GLN A 92 29.36 -10.62 -20.85
C GLN A 92 29.88 -10.71 -19.41
N PRO A 93 29.04 -10.49 -18.39
CA PRO A 93 29.44 -10.76 -17.01
C PRO A 93 29.37 -12.26 -16.71
N ARG A 94 30.42 -12.75 -16.03
CA ARG A 94 30.48 -14.06 -15.38
C ARG A 94 29.37 -14.18 -14.33
N PRO A 95 28.64 -15.31 -14.25
CA PRO A 95 27.61 -15.48 -13.22
C PRO A 95 28.25 -15.70 -11.85
N LEU A 96 27.88 -14.84 -10.89
CA LEU A 96 28.11 -15.07 -9.47
C LEU A 96 26.99 -15.98 -8.94
N HIS A 97 27.40 -17.05 -8.26
CA HIS A 97 26.53 -18.01 -7.60
C HIS A 97 25.61 -17.30 -6.60
N THR A 98 24.31 -17.30 -6.89
CA THR A 98 23.25 -17.00 -5.93
C THR A 98 22.72 -18.33 -5.40
N SER A 99 22.72 -18.48 -4.08
CA SER A 99 22.11 -19.60 -3.38
C SER A 99 20.60 -19.57 -3.58
N SER A 100 20.10 -20.58 -4.30
CA SER A 100 18.67 -20.84 -4.47
C SER A 100 17.96 -21.00 -3.12
N PRO A 101 16.69 -20.60 -3.00
CA PRO A 101 15.87 -20.96 -1.85
C PRO A 101 15.66 -22.47 -1.85
N VAL A 102 15.78 -23.06 -0.66
CA VAL A 102 15.54 -24.47 -0.39
C VAL A 102 14.10 -24.80 -0.73
N ASP A 103 13.92 -25.54 -1.83
CA ASP A 103 12.66 -26.19 -2.16
C ASP A 103 12.28 -27.11 -1.01
N SER A 104 11.16 -26.79 -0.37
CA SER A 104 10.49 -27.69 0.56
C SER A 104 10.03 -28.90 -0.24
N GLN A 105 10.82 -29.97 -0.19
CA GLN A 105 10.49 -31.27 -0.75
C GLN A 105 9.22 -31.77 -0.05
N SER A 106 8.07 -31.52 -0.65
CA SER A 106 6.88 -32.31 -0.38
C SER A 106 7.20 -33.76 -0.75
N ILE A 107 7.14 -34.64 0.24
CA ILE A 107 7.21 -36.08 0.05
C ILE A 107 5.92 -36.49 -0.67
N SER A 108 5.90 -36.31 -1.99
CA SER A 108 4.94 -36.95 -2.88
C SER A 108 5.40 -38.39 -3.02
N SER A 109 4.83 -39.28 -2.20
CA SER A 109 4.87 -40.72 -2.42
C SER A 109 4.35 -41.04 -3.82
N LYS A 110 5.26 -41.22 -4.78
CA LYS A 110 4.98 -41.81 -6.08
C LYS A 110 4.59 -43.28 -5.87
N ALA A 111 3.30 -43.52 -5.69
CA ALA A 111 2.75 -44.85 -5.91
C ALA A 111 2.91 -45.17 -7.40
N ASN A 112 3.77 -46.14 -7.71
CA ASN A 112 3.84 -46.78 -9.02
C ASN A 112 2.53 -47.56 -9.25
N GLY A 113 1.46 -46.85 -9.62
CA GLY A 113 0.28 -47.45 -10.21
C GLY A 113 0.62 -47.88 -11.63
N ARG A 114 0.71 -49.19 -11.86
CA ARG A 114 0.73 -49.77 -13.21
C ARG A 114 -0.46 -49.18 -13.98
N ALA A 115 -0.17 -48.46 -15.07
CA ALA A 115 -1.18 -48.06 -16.04
C ALA A 115 -1.85 -49.35 -16.55
N ALA A 116 -3.08 -49.58 -16.09
CA ALA A 116 -3.95 -50.58 -16.69
C ALA A 116 -4.17 -50.20 -18.16
N PRO A 117 -4.22 -51.17 -19.08
CA PRO A 117 -4.44 -50.88 -20.49
C PRO A 117 -5.75 -50.11 -20.64
N GLU A 118 -5.66 -48.97 -21.34
CA GLU A 118 -6.78 -48.15 -21.78
C GLU A 118 -7.67 -49.01 -22.68
N ARG A 119 -8.61 -49.74 -22.06
CA ARG A 119 -9.65 -50.45 -22.79
C ARG A 119 -10.49 -49.38 -23.46
N GLN A 120 -10.50 -49.37 -24.79
CA GLN A 120 -11.57 -48.77 -25.57
C GLN A 120 -12.87 -49.44 -25.11
N ARG A 121 -13.52 -48.83 -24.11
CA ARG A 121 -14.86 -49.18 -23.68
C ARG A 121 -15.76 -48.64 -24.77
N ASP A 122 -16.43 -49.53 -25.51
CA ASP A 122 -17.60 -49.16 -26.29
C ASP A 122 -18.49 -48.27 -25.42
N ALA A 123 -18.99 -47.17 -25.99
CA ALA A 123 -19.81 -46.16 -25.30
C ALA A 123 -21.20 -46.69 -24.86
N GLY A 124 -21.34 -48.00 -24.67
CA GLY A 124 -22.50 -48.59 -24.01
C GLY A 124 -22.52 -48.18 -22.56
N ARG A 125 -23.67 -47.68 -22.09
CA ARG A 125 -23.93 -47.41 -20.67
C ARG A 125 -23.54 -48.65 -19.86
N GLU A 126 -22.66 -48.47 -18.86
CA GLU A 126 -22.33 -49.53 -17.91
C GLU A 126 -23.55 -49.70 -16.98
N LEU A 127 -24.30 -50.77 -17.21
CA LEU A 127 -25.47 -51.15 -16.42
C LEU A 127 -25.04 -52.22 -15.42
N ALA A 128 -25.50 -52.10 -14.18
CA ALA A 128 -25.38 -53.18 -13.19
C ALA A 128 -26.71 -53.92 -13.11
N LEU A 129 -26.66 -55.26 -13.13
CA LEU A 129 -27.82 -56.08 -12.79
C LEU A 129 -27.93 -56.16 -11.28
N ASP A 130 -29.10 -55.86 -10.73
CA ASP A 130 -29.38 -56.03 -9.32
C ASP A 130 -29.82 -57.48 -8.99
N SER A 131 -30.34 -57.70 -7.77
CA SER A 131 -30.75 -59.03 -7.31
C SER A 131 -31.98 -59.61 -8.00
N ASP A 132 -32.84 -58.79 -8.60
CA ASP A 132 -34.01 -59.26 -9.35
C ASP A 132 -33.77 -59.32 -10.88
N GLY A 133 -32.60 -58.83 -11.32
CA GLY A 133 -32.16 -58.84 -12.70
C GLY A 133 -32.49 -57.55 -13.44
N GLU A 134 -32.91 -56.48 -12.76
CA GLU A 134 -33.08 -55.16 -13.33
C GLU A 134 -31.73 -54.50 -13.63
N GLU A 135 -31.63 -53.87 -14.80
CA GLU A 135 -30.46 -53.12 -15.23
C GLU A 135 -30.50 -51.70 -14.64
N LEU A 136 -29.72 -51.45 -13.60
CA LEU A 136 -29.58 -50.13 -12.98
C LEU A 136 -28.44 -49.33 -13.62
N PRO A 137 -28.67 -48.07 -14.03
CA PRO A 137 -27.61 -47.21 -14.51
C PRO A 137 -26.59 -46.93 -13.40
N LEU A 138 -25.30 -47.05 -13.72
CA LEU A 138 -24.22 -46.69 -12.80
C LEU A 138 -23.80 -45.23 -12.99
N CYS A 139 -23.49 -44.56 -11.88
CA CYS A 139 -22.89 -43.23 -11.94
C CYS A 139 -21.47 -43.34 -12.54
N PRO A 140 -21.14 -42.57 -13.61
CA PRO A 140 -19.83 -42.66 -14.25
C PRO A 140 -18.67 -42.14 -13.38
N VAL A 141 -18.95 -41.46 -12.27
CA VAL A 141 -17.93 -40.90 -11.36
C VAL A 141 -17.52 -41.90 -10.28
N CYS A 142 -18.49 -42.50 -9.59
CA CYS A 142 -18.23 -43.41 -8.46
C CYS A 142 -18.47 -44.89 -8.78
N GLY A 143 -19.12 -45.22 -9.89
CA GLY A 143 -19.45 -46.60 -10.29
C GLY A 143 -20.59 -47.24 -9.49
N LEU A 144 -21.31 -46.48 -8.66
CA LEU A 144 -22.43 -47.00 -7.86
C LEU A 144 -23.78 -46.81 -8.59
N PRO A 145 -24.78 -47.66 -8.34
CA PRO A 145 -26.12 -47.51 -8.90
C PRO A 145 -26.71 -46.11 -8.64
N THR A 146 -27.29 -45.51 -9.68
CA THR A 146 -27.93 -44.20 -9.58
C THR A 146 -29.32 -44.34 -8.98
N GLY A 147 -29.46 -43.98 -7.69
CA GLY A 147 -30.74 -43.81 -7.01
C GLY A 147 -31.34 -42.43 -7.35
N GLU A 148 -31.60 -41.60 -6.32
CA GLU A 148 -31.88 -40.17 -6.56
C GLU A 148 -30.69 -39.53 -7.27
N CYS A 149 -30.88 -39.18 -8.54
CA CYS A 149 -29.82 -38.72 -9.43
C CYS A 149 -30.19 -37.40 -10.12
N GLU A 150 -29.16 -36.68 -10.52
CA GLU A 150 -29.28 -35.46 -11.30
C GLU A 150 -28.70 -35.68 -12.69
N GLN A 151 -29.30 -35.01 -13.67
CA GLN A 151 -28.82 -35.01 -15.05
C GLN A 151 -27.69 -33.99 -15.21
N VAL A 152 -26.60 -34.41 -15.85
CA VAL A 152 -25.48 -33.54 -16.26
C VAL A 152 -25.22 -33.74 -17.74
N GLN A 153 -24.99 -32.64 -18.47
CA GLN A 153 -24.57 -32.71 -19.87
C GLN A 153 -23.05 -32.84 -19.94
N ALA A 154 -22.56 -33.98 -20.44
CA ALA A 154 -21.14 -34.24 -20.65
C ALA A 154 -20.92 -34.62 -22.11
N ASN A 155 -20.08 -33.87 -22.83
CA ASN A 155 -19.76 -34.11 -24.25
C ASN A 155 -21.00 -34.18 -25.18
N GLY A 156 -22.09 -33.48 -24.85
CA GLY A 156 -23.33 -33.48 -25.62
C GLY A 156 -24.32 -34.58 -25.23
N GLU A 157 -23.95 -35.51 -24.37
CA GLU A 157 -24.83 -36.55 -23.84
C GLU A 157 -25.31 -36.21 -22.43
N VAL A 158 -26.54 -36.63 -22.10
CA VAL A 158 -27.11 -36.49 -20.76
C VAL A 158 -26.78 -37.74 -19.96
N VAL A 159 -25.94 -37.58 -18.94
CA VAL A 159 -25.54 -38.64 -17.99
C VAL A 159 -26.20 -38.42 -16.63
N LEU A 160 -26.57 -39.52 -15.97
CA LEU A 160 -27.10 -39.50 -14.61
C LEU A 160 -25.95 -39.64 -13.61
N VAL A 161 -25.89 -38.73 -12.65
CA VAL A 161 -24.89 -38.73 -11.57
C VAL A 161 -25.57 -38.49 -10.23
N HIS A 162 -25.01 -39.01 -9.13
CA HIS A 162 -25.45 -38.60 -7.79
C HIS A 162 -25.21 -37.10 -7.60
N GLY A 163 -26.04 -36.40 -6.81
CA GLY A 163 -25.84 -34.96 -6.59
C GLY A 163 -24.49 -34.64 -5.94
N GLU A 164 -23.96 -35.52 -5.08
CA GLU A 164 -22.58 -35.41 -4.56
C GLU A 164 -21.52 -35.51 -5.66
N CYS A 165 -21.67 -36.47 -6.58
CA CYS A 165 -20.78 -36.64 -7.73
C CYS A 165 -20.87 -35.44 -8.69
N LYS A 166 -22.08 -34.91 -8.90
CA LYS A 166 -22.29 -33.66 -9.65
C LYS A 166 -21.57 -32.49 -8.99
N ALA A 167 -21.71 -32.33 -7.67
CA ALA A 167 -21.02 -31.27 -6.93
C ALA A 167 -19.50 -31.38 -7.05
N GLN A 168 -18.94 -32.59 -7.02
CA GLN A 168 -17.51 -32.80 -7.25
C GLN A 168 -17.08 -32.39 -8.68
N LEU A 169 -17.87 -32.75 -9.70
CA LEU A 169 -17.62 -32.35 -11.08
C LEU A 169 -17.68 -30.82 -11.25
N VAL A 170 -18.69 -30.17 -10.68
CA VAL A 170 -18.85 -28.71 -10.68
C VAL A 170 -17.67 -28.05 -9.96
N LEU A 171 -17.27 -28.56 -8.79
CA LEU A 171 -16.13 -28.05 -8.04
C LEU A 171 -14.81 -28.19 -8.82
N ALA A 172 -14.61 -29.33 -9.50
CA ALA A 172 -13.42 -29.56 -10.31
C ALA A 172 -13.37 -28.62 -11.53
N ALA A 173 -14.52 -28.41 -12.19
CA ALA A 173 -14.65 -27.45 -13.30
C ALA A 173 -14.37 -26.01 -12.82
N ALA A 174 -14.95 -25.62 -11.69
CA ALA A 174 -14.74 -24.32 -11.06
C ALA A 174 -13.28 -24.07 -10.71
N LYS A 175 -12.61 -25.04 -10.06
CA LYS A 175 -11.17 -24.95 -9.75
C LYS A 175 -10.33 -24.78 -11.01
N LYS A 176 -10.62 -25.53 -12.07
CA LYS A 176 -9.90 -25.41 -13.35
C LYS A 176 -10.12 -24.03 -14.00
N GLU A 177 -11.33 -23.50 -13.94
CA GLU A 177 -11.62 -22.13 -14.41
C GLU A 177 -10.87 -21.08 -13.58
N GLU A 178 -10.90 -21.20 -12.24
CA GLU A 178 -10.19 -20.31 -11.32
C GLU A 178 -8.68 -20.34 -11.56
N GLU A 179 -8.07 -21.51 -11.73
CA GLU A 179 -6.65 -21.64 -12.05
C GLU A 179 -6.30 -20.98 -13.40
N ALA A 180 -7.14 -21.16 -14.41
CA ALA A 180 -6.97 -20.54 -15.72
C ALA A 180 -7.09 -19.01 -15.64
N HIS A 181 -8.06 -18.51 -14.87
CA HIS A 181 -8.26 -17.10 -14.61
C HIS A 181 -7.07 -16.51 -13.82
N ALA A 182 -6.67 -17.14 -12.71
CA ALA A 182 -5.52 -16.74 -11.91
C ALA A 182 -4.21 -16.75 -12.72
N LYS A 183 -4.06 -17.63 -13.70
CA LYS A 183 -2.90 -17.62 -14.62
C LYS A 183 -2.94 -16.41 -15.55
N LYS A 184 -4.10 -16.08 -16.14
CA LYS A 184 -4.28 -14.89 -16.99
C LYS A 184 -4.03 -13.61 -16.19
N ASP A 185 -4.59 -13.53 -14.99
CA ASP A 185 -4.43 -12.38 -14.10
C ASP A 185 -2.97 -12.20 -13.67
N ARG A 186 -2.27 -13.29 -13.30
CA ARG A 186 -0.82 -13.22 -13.01
C ARG A 186 -0.01 -12.73 -14.21
N ALA A 187 -0.34 -13.19 -15.43
CA ALA A 187 0.33 -12.74 -16.65
C ALA A 187 0.07 -11.25 -16.92
N ARG A 188 -1.18 -10.79 -16.78
CA ARG A 188 -1.54 -9.37 -16.91
C ARG A 188 -0.80 -8.52 -15.89
N LYS A 189 -0.89 -8.83 -14.60
CA LYS A 189 -0.19 -8.10 -13.53
C LYS A 189 1.32 -8.09 -13.74
N LYS A 190 1.92 -9.18 -14.24
CA LYS A 190 3.34 -9.20 -14.59
C LYS A 190 3.66 -8.21 -15.71
N ALA A 191 2.86 -8.17 -16.78
CA ALA A 191 3.03 -7.23 -17.88
C ALA A 191 2.84 -5.78 -17.42
N ASP A 192 1.83 -5.51 -16.58
CA ASP A 192 1.61 -4.19 -15.99
C ASP A 192 2.79 -3.77 -15.12
N ARG A 193 3.33 -4.68 -14.29
CA ARG A 193 4.49 -4.36 -13.46
C ARG A 193 5.70 -3.95 -14.29
N GLU A 194 5.95 -4.66 -15.38
CA GLU A 194 7.02 -4.32 -16.31
C GLU A 194 6.76 -2.97 -17.00
N LYS A 195 5.56 -2.76 -17.53
CA LYS A 195 5.16 -1.55 -18.26
C LYS A 195 5.23 -0.28 -17.41
N TYR A 196 4.70 -0.33 -16.20
CA TYR A 196 4.58 0.83 -15.31
C TYR A 196 5.75 0.96 -14.33
N GLY A 197 6.76 0.11 -14.48
CA GLY A 197 7.93 0.10 -13.61
C GLY A 197 7.62 -0.24 -12.16
N ILE A 198 6.54 -0.98 -11.90
CA ILE A 198 6.15 -1.46 -10.56
C ILE A 198 7.01 -2.66 -10.19
N GLY A 199 7.46 -2.68 -8.95
CA GLY A 199 8.37 -3.69 -8.43
C GLY A 199 9.65 -3.03 -7.99
N TRP A 200 9.90 -3.10 -6.69
CA TRP A 200 11.10 -2.54 -6.07
C TRP A 200 12.36 -3.16 -6.67
N LYS A 201 13.30 -2.29 -7.06
CA LYS A 201 14.63 -2.65 -7.54
C LYS A 201 15.64 -1.96 -6.63
N PRO A 202 16.45 -2.68 -5.84
CA PRO A 202 17.43 -2.06 -4.95
C PRO A 202 18.41 -1.12 -5.65
N GLN A 203 18.65 -1.31 -6.95
CA GLN A 203 19.49 -0.40 -7.75
C GLN A 203 18.86 0.98 -7.96
N ARG A 204 17.57 1.16 -7.63
CA ARG A 204 16.88 2.45 -7.60
C ARG A 204 17.00 3.15 -6.25
N ALA A 205 17.41 2.44 -5.18
CA ALA A 205 17.92 3.12 -4.01
C ALA A 205 19.21 3.82 -4.43
N CYS A 206 19.28 5.14 -4.14
CA CYS A 206 20.40 6.06 -4.37
C CYS A 206 21.68 5.41 -4.92
N ASP A 207 22.11 5.83 -6.12
CA ASP A 207 23.47 5.56 -6.56
C ASP A 207 24.38 6.64 -6.00
N ILE A 208 24.93 6.45 -4.79
CA ILE A 208 25.90 7.38 -4.17
C ILE A 208 27.07 7.71 -5.13
N LYS A 209 27.35 6.86 -6.12
CA LYS A 209 28.40 7.13 -7.12
C LYS A 209 28.05 8.25 -8.08
N SER A 210 26.77 8.57 -8.26
CA SER A 210 26.31 9.70 -9.08
C SER A 210 26.62 11.04 -8.39
N LEU A 211 26.68 11.08 -7.06
CA LEU A 211 27.16 12.20 -6.24
C LEU A 211 28.69 12.37 -6.32
N GLY A 212 29.33 11.99 -7.45
CA GLY A 212 30.77 11.98 -7.74
C GLY A 212 31.49 13.34 -7.68
N ARG A 213 30.92 14.31 -6.95
CA ARG A 213 31.48 15.63 -6.63
C ARG A 213 31.34 15.94 -5.15
N VAL A 214 31.62 14.97 -4.27
CA VAL A 214 32.07 15.37 -2.93
C VAL A 214 33.33 16.21 -3.16
N PRO A 215 33.36 17.51 -2.78
CA PRO A 215 34.42 18.42 -3.19
C PRO A 215 35.80 17.86 -2.86
N SER A 216 36.70 17.91 -3.85
CA SER A 216 38.10 17.50 -3.75
C SER A 216 38.75 18.14 -2.52
N GLY A 217 38.81 17.40 -1.40
CA GLY A 217 39.24 17.92 -0.10
C GLY A 217 38.52 17.26 1.07
N SER A 218 37.31 16.72 0.86
CA SER A 218 36.67 15.85 1.85
C SER A 218 37.30 14.45 1.77
N PRO A 219 37.56 13.77 2.89
CA PRO A 219 38.06 12.40 2.87
C PRO A 219 37.12 11.54 2.03
N SER A 220 37.66 10.68 1.17
CA SER A 220 36.81 9.76 0.41
C SER A 220 36.07 8.86 1.40
N PHE A 221 34.79 9.10 1.64
CA PHE A 221 33.99 8.27 2.53
C PHE A 221 33.75 6.92 1.86
N LYS A 222 34.55 5.94 2.24
CA LYS A 222 34.31 4.53 1.95
C LYS A 222 33.60 3.94 3.16
N GLY A 223 32.27 3.88 3.13
CA GLY A 223 31.48 3.26 4.20
C GLY A 223 30.20 4.01 4.53
N MET A 224 29.73 3.80 5.74
CA MET A 224 28.52 4.42 6.28
C MET A 224 28.83 5.84 6.75
N CYS A 225 27.86 6.73 6.53
CA CYS A 225 27.98 8.14 6.90
C CYS A 225 26.78 8.57 7.75
N GLY A 226 27.05 9.45 8.71
CA GLY A 226 26.05 10.12 9.53
C GLY A 226 26.26 11.63 9.47
N VAL A 227 25.41 12.36 10.19
CA VAL A 227 25.53 13.82 10.34
C VAL A 227 25.96 14.12 11.76
N ALA A 228 27.01 14.90 11.95
CA ALA A 228 27.45 15.36 13.26
C ALA A 228 27.23 16.86 13.43
N LEU A 229 26.85 17.28 14.63
CA LEU A 229 26.88 18.69 15.01
C LEU A 229 28.32 19.09 15.36
N GLN A 230 28.76 20.26 14.88
CA GLN A 230 30.01 20.82 15.35
C GLN A 230 29.85 21.39 16.77
N GLU A 231 30.97 21.72 17.42
CA GLU A 231 30.99 22.23 18.80
C GLU A 231 30.22 23.55 18.98
N ASP A 232 30.02 24.31 17.90
CA ASP A 232 29.20 25.54 17.90
C ASP A 232 27.69 25.26 18.06
N GLY A 233 27.27 23.99 17.94
CA GLY A 233 25.89 23.53 18.01
C GLY A 233 24.99 24.06 16.89
N ARG A 234 25.57 24.67 15.85
CA ARG A 234 24.84 25.32 14.75
C ARG A 234 25.27 24.79 13.40
N SER A 235 26.54 24.46 13.20
CA SER A 235 26.99 23.88 11.94
C SER A 235 26.95 22.35 12.00
N VAL A 236 26.74 21.75 10.83
CA VAL A 236 26.72 20.29 10.69
C VAL A 236 27.77 19.85 9.70
N GLU A 237 28.34 18.68 9.95
CA GLU A 237 29.30 18.04 9.06
C GLU A 237 28.96 16.58 8.83
N LEU A 238 29.50 16.02 7.75
CA LEU A 238 29.41 14.59 7.50
C LEU A 238 30.45 13.87 8.37
N ALA A 239 29.99 12.90 9.15
CA ALA A 239 30.85 12.07 9.99
C ALA A 239 30.84 10.63 9.50
N HIS A 240 31.98 9.95 9.59
CA HIS A 240 32.02 8.51 9.43
C HIS A 240 31.35 7.87 10.65
N THR A 241 30.48 6.88 10.43
CA THR A 241 29.85 6.13 11.52
C THR A 241 30.00 4.63 11.29
N SER A 242 30.25 3.89 12.36
CA SER A 242 30.10 2.42 12.36
C SER A 242 28.73 1.97 12.87
N ASP A 243 27.94 2.89 13.43
CA ASP A 243 26.60 2.62 13.93
C ASP A 243 25.57 2.71 12.78
N LEU A 244 24.89 1.60 12.53
CA LEU A 244 23.82 1.49 11.54
C LEU A 244 22.62 2.38 11.88
N ALA A 245 22.37 2.67 13.16
CA ALA A 245 21.28 3.55 13.57
C ALA A 245 21.55 5.02 13.22
N ALA A 246 22.82 5.43 13.22
CA ALA A 246 23.25 6.78 12.85
C ALA A 246 23.54 6.93 11.34
N CYS A 247 23.54 5.83 10.58
CA CYS A 247 23.75 5.86 9.15
C CYS A 247 22.55 6.51 8.44
N ILE A 248 22.83 7.42 7.51
CA ILE A 248 21.80 8.12 6.74
C ILE A 248 22.15 8.09 5.25
N ASN A 249 21.11 7.86 4.43
CA ASN A 249 21.21 8.04 3.00
C ASN A 249 21.22 9.55 2.68
N LEU A 250 22.35 10.04 2.16
CA LEU A 250 22.56 11.47 1.92
C LEU A 250 21.65 12.05 0.84
N GLU A 251 21.28 11.27 -0.18
CA GLU A 251 20.35 11.73 -1.22
C GLU A 251 18.95 11.91 -0.63
N TYR A 252 18.49 10.95 0.20
CA TYR A 252 17.20 11.07 0.87
C TYR A 252 17.17 12.28 1.81
N LEU A 253 18.26 12.51 2.55
CA LEU A 253 18.38 13.67 3.44
C LEU A 253 18.40 14.99 2.68
N ALA A 254 19.15 15.08 1.58
CA ALA A 254 19.20 16.27 0.74
C ALA A 254 17.82 16.63 0.18
N ILE A 255 17.11 15.65 -0.38
CA ILE A 255 15.73 15.83 -0.88
C ILE A 255 14.79 16.24 0.26
N ALA A 256 14.86 15.58 1.41
CA ALA A 256 14.01 15.90 2.55
C ALA A 256 14.26 17.32 3.10
N ILE A 257 15.52 17.77 3.15
CA ILE A 257 15.89 19.14 3.51
C ILE A 257 15.27 20.13 2.50
N GLN A 258 15.38 19.84 1.20
CA GLN A 258 14.80 20.69 0.16
C GLN A 258 13.28 20.79 0.30
N VAL A 259 12.57 19.67 0.47
CA VAL A 259 11.11 19.67 0.68
C VAL A 259 10.76 20.49 1.92
N ARG A 260 11.41 20.26 3.07
CA ARG A 260 11.09 20.99 4.30
C ARG A 260 11.35 22.49 4.18
N ARG A 261 12.45 22.90 3.53
CA ARG A 261 12.78 24.32 3.32
C ARG A 261 11.83 25.01 2.34
N CYS A 262 11.44 24.35 1.26
CA CYS A 262 10.62 24.94 0.21
C CYS A 262 9.12 24.88 0.52
N GLU A 263 8.64 23.78 1.09
CA GLU A 263 7.22 23.49 1.29
C GLU A 263 6.78 23.63 2.75
N GLY A 264 7.72 23.73 3.70
CA GLY A 264 7.41 23.81 5.13
C GLY A 264 6.83 22.52 5.73
N ARG A 265 6.94 21.39 5.03
CA ARG A 265 6.36 20.08 5.41
C ARG A 265 7.23 18.92 4.96
N GLU A 266 6.86 17.69 5.30
CA GLU A 266 7.54 16.48 4.84
C GLU A 266 7.02 15.98 3.48
N PRO A 267 7.81 15.14 2.78
CA PRO A 267 7.38 14.44 1.57
C PRO A 267 6.07 13.66 1.78
N LEU A 268 5.13 13.80 0.85
CA LEU A 268 3.90 13.04 0.85
C LEU A 268 3.68 12.36 -0.51
N PHE A 269 3.13 11.16 -0.46
CA PHE A 269 2.75 10.39 -1.63
C PHE A 269 1.35 9.79 -1.45
N SER A 270 0.57 9.73 -2.52
CA SER A 270 -0.69 8.98 -2.54
C SER A 270 -0.98 8.33 -3.89
N LEU A 271 -1.65 7.18 -3.84
CA LEU A 271 -2.35 6.54 -4.95
C LEU A 271 -3.84 6.82 -4.80
N ASP A 272 -4.30 7.86 -5.50
CA ASP A 272 -5.69 8.27 -5.48
C ASP A 272 -6.47 7.53 -6.59
N PRO A 273 -7.69 7.05 -6.31
CA PRO A 273 -8.58 6.56 -7.37
C PRO A 273 -8.96 7.67 -8.34
N ASP A 274 -9.21 7.31 -9.59
CA ASP A 274 -10.06 8.12 -10.44
C ASP A 274 -11.53 8.02 -9.97
N TYR A 275 -11.93 8.93 -9.10
CA TYR A 275 -13.29 9.01 -8.57
C TYR A 275 -14.36 9.22 -9.65
N SER A 276 -13.99 9.75 -10.82
CA SER A 276 -14.93 9.93 -11.93
C SER A 276 -15.27 8.58 -12.59
N ALA A 277 -14.29 7.68 -12.67
CA ALA A 277 -14.47 6.33 -13.18
C ALA A 277 -15.34 5.48 -12.22
N LEU A 278 -15.10 5.58 -10.91
CA LEU A 278 -15.81 4.77 -9.89
C LEU A 278 -17.34 4.85 -9.97
N LYS A 279 -17.93 5.94 -10.47
CA LYS A 279 -19.39 6.11 -10.56
C LYS A 279 -20.01 5.51 -11.81
N HIS A 280 -19.23 5.25 -12.86
CA HIS A 280 -19.76 4.98 -14.20
C HIS A 280 -19.14 3.76 -14.89
N SER A 281 -18.09 3.16 -14.35
CA SER A 281 -17.43 2.00 -14.96
C SER A 281 -18.01 0.68 -14.46
N SER A 282 -18.75 -0.01 -15.32
CA SER A 282 -19.01 -1.45 -15.19
C SER A 282 -17.83 -2.31 -15.71
N GLY A 283 -16.77 -1.68 -16.23
CA GLY A 283 -15.64 -2.34 -16.89
C GLY A 283 -14.32 -2.24 -16.13
N ARG A 284 -13.65 -3.40 -15.93
CA ARG A 284 -12.35 -3.53 -15.25
C ARG A 284 -11.23 -2.69 -15.86
N ASP A 285 -11.26 -2.49 -17.16
CA ASP A 285 -10.16 -1.90 -17.92
C ASP A 285 -10.09 -0.36 -17.82
N SER A 286 -11.02 0.26 -17.10
CA SER A 286 -11.12 1.73 -17.00
C SER A 286 -10.70 2.31 -15.64
N ASN A 287 -10.28 1.47 -14.69
CA ASN A 287 -9.98 1.92 -13.34
C ASN A 287 -8.48 2.17 -13.16
N TRP A 288 -8.12 3.45 -13.28
CA TRP A 288 -6.76 3.95 -13.10
C TRP A 288 -6.60 4.60 -11.72
N GLN A 289 -5.39 4.52 -11.18
CA GLN A 289 -4.96 5.24 -9.98
C GLN A 289 -3.93 6.29 -10.38
N ARG A 290 -4.07 7.49 -9.85
CA ARG A 290 -3.12 8.58 -10.08
C ARG A 290 -2.06 8.59 -8.97
N LYS A 291 -0.80 8.64 -9.37
CA LYS A 291 0.33 8.94 -8.49
C LYS A 291 0.33 10.43 -8.19
N ARG A 292 0.10 10.79 -6.93
CA ARG A 292 0.16 12.16 -6.46
C ARG A 292 1.33 12.31 -5.51
N PHE A 293 2.27 13.16 -5.91
CA PHE A 293 3.44 13.52 -5.13
C PHE A 293 3.29 14.93 -4.59
N GLU A 294 3.77 15.13 -3.37
CA GLU A 294 3.67 16.40 -2.68
C GLU A 294 5.00 16.73 -1.99
N PRO A 295 5.80 17.65 -2.57
CA PRO A 295 5.53 18.41 -3.81
C PRO A 295 5.60 17.57 -5.10
N GLU A 296 5.01 18.07 -6.19
CA GLU A 296 4.89 17.34 -7.47
C GLU A 296 6.24 16.87 -8.03
N TRP A 297 7.29 17.69 -7.86
CA TRP A 297 8.64 17.41 -8.34
C TRP A 297 9.32 16.23 -7.63
N LEU A 298 8.79 15.74 -6.49
CA LEU A 298 9.28 14.49 -5.90
C LEU A 298 9.11 13.30 -6.84
N GLY A 299 8.13 13.36 -7.73
CA GLY A 299 7.93 12.35 -8.75
C GLY A 299 9.11 12.29 -9.71
N GLY A 300 9.80 11.15 -9.78
CA GLY A 300 11.01 10.96 -10.58
C GLY A 300 12.31 10.92 -9.75
N THR A 301 12.24 11.32 -8.48
CA THR A 301 13.35 11.21 -7.52
C THR A 301 13.42 9.82 -6.89
N SER A 302 14.55 9.48 -6.25
CA SER A 302 14.70 8.24 -5.48
C SER A 302 13.72 8.17 -4.29
N VAL A 303 13.51 9.29 -3.58
CA VAL A 303 12.52 9.38 -2.50
C VAL A 303 11.12 9.12 -3.03
N GLY A 304 10.70 9.80 -4.11
CA GLY A 304 9.39 9.58 -4.72
C GLY A 304 9.18 8.13 -5.17
N GLU A 305 10.21 7.50 -5.73
CA GLU A 305 10.16 6.09 -6.12
C GLU A 305 10.01 5.16 -4.90
N VAL A 306 10.74 5.39 -3.81
CA VAL A 306 10.58 4.61 -2.56
C VAL A 306 9.16 4.76 -2.01
N LEU A 307 8.64 5.99 -1.94
CA LEU A 307 7.29 6.26 -1.44
C LEU A 307 6.24 5.50 -2.26
N PHE A 308 6.33 5.57 -3.60
CA PHE A 308 5.41 4.85 -4.49
C PHE A 308 5.53 3.33 -4.36
N GLN A 309 6.74 2.78 -4.43
CA GLN A 309 6.94 1.33 -4.43
C GLN A 309 6.59 0.71 -3.09
N ALA A 310 6.87 1.39 -1.97
CA ALA A 310 6.52 0.90 -0.64
C ALA A 310 4.99 0.84 -0.48
N ASP A 311 4.30 1.92 -0.85
CA ASP A 311 2.83 2.00 -0.79
C ASP A 311 2.15 0.96 -1.68
N TYR A 312 2.63 0.79 -2.92
CA TYR A 312 2.11 -0.23 -3.83
C TYR A 312 2.37 -1.65 -3.28
N HIS A 313 3.54 -1.89 -2.68
CA HIS A 313 3.87 -3.20 -2.11
C HIS A 313 3.01 -3.53 -0.88
N LEU A 314 2.72 -2.54 -0.03
CA LEU A 314 1.79 -2.69 1.10
C LEU A 314 0.42 -3.17 0.62
N LYS A 315 -0.10 -2.55 -0.44
CA LYS A 315 -1.39 -2.92 -1.05
C LYS A 315 -1.37 -4.34 -1.63
N GLU A 316 -0.28 -4.74 -2.29
CA GLU A 316 -0.16 -6.11 -2.77
C GLU A 316 -0.13 -7.12 -1.62
N LEU A 317 0.53 -6.79 -0.50
CA LEU A 317 0.52 -7.64 0.69
C LEU A 317 -0.86 -7.68 1.35
N SER A 318 -1.51 -6.54 1.58
CA SER A 318 -2.83 -6.48 2.22
C SER A 318 -3.89 -7.21 1.40
N MET A 319 -3.76 -7.17 0.07
CA MET A 319 -4.64 -7.87 -0.86
C MET A 319 -4.27 -9.36 -1.05
N GLY A 320 -3.18 -9.84 -0.44
CA GLY A 320 -2.76 -11.24 -0.50
C GLY A 320 -2.24 -11.68 -1.88
N GLU A 321 -1.65 -10.75 -2.64
CA GLU A 321 -0.93 -11.05 -3.89
C GLU A 321 0.42 -11.72 -3.64
N HIS A 322 1.04 -11.37 -2.52
CA HIS A 322 2.31 -11.96 -2.09
C HIS A 322 2.12 -12.74 -0.80
N ALA A 323 3.01 -13.71 -0.58
CA ALA A 323 3.13 -14.35 0.72
C ALA A 323 3.47 -13.30 1.79
N GLN A 324 2.78 -13.40 2.94
CA GLN A 324 3.01 -12.50 4.05
C GLN A 324 4.45 -12.67 4.57
N PRO A 325 5.17 -11.57 4.85
CA PRO A 325 6.54 -11.63 5.37
C PRO A 325 6.63 -12.33 6.73
N ILE A 326 5.55 -12.34 7.51
CA ILE A 326 5.50 -12.91 8.86
C ILE A 326 4.64 -14.18 8.86
N ALA A 327 5.16 -15.26 9.46
CA ALA A 327 4.42 -16.50 9.59
C ALA A 327 3.17 -16.29 10.47
N GLY A 328 2.01 -16.72 9.99
CA GLY A 328 0.74 -16.57 10.70
C GLY A 328 0.06 -15.20 10.54
N MET A 329 0.77 -14.20 10.00
CA MET A 329 0.12 -12.96 9.56
C MET A 329 -0.78 -13.26 8.37
N LYS A 330 -2.00 -12.73 8.40
CA LYS A 330 -3.04 -12.95 7.38
C LYS A 330 -3.19 -11.71 6.52
N SER A 331 -3.57 -11.87 5.25
CA SER A 331 -3.98 -10.73 4.42
C SER A 331 -5.38 -10.24 4.81
N CYS A 332 -5.77 -9.05 4.38
CA CYS A 332 -7.14 -8.53 4.59
C CYS A 332 -8.18 -9.48 4.01
N PHE A 333 -7.89 -10.09 2.87
CA PHE A 333 -8.78 -11.07 2.25
C PHE A 333 -8.91 -12.35 3.06
N ASP A 334 -7.84 -12.82 3.67
CA ASP A 334 -7.90 -14.04 4.47
C ASP A 334 -8.71 -13.78 5.74
N MET A 335 -8.56 -12.60 6.36
CA MET A 335 -9.40 -12.16 7.48
C MET A 335 -10.88 -12.05 7.06
N PHE A 336 -11.16 -11.43 5.91
CA PHE A 336 -12.52 -11.31 5.38
C PHE A 336 -13.20 -12.68 5.17
N LYS A 337 -12.46 -13.67 4.66
CA LYS A 337 -12.98 -15.04 4.49
C LYS A 337 -13.35 -15.69 5.83
N GLU A 338 -12.54 -15.48 6.86
CA GLU A 338 -12.72 -16.10 8.18
C GLU A 338 -13.92 -15.57 8.94
N ASP A 339 -14.26 -14.29 8.74
CA ASP A 339 -15.42 -13.67 9.37
C ASP A 339 -16.76 -14.24 8.81
N GLY A 340 -16.70 -15.08 7.77
CA GLY A 340 -17.72 -16.07 7.44
C GLY A 340 -19.03 -15.50 6.90
N ASN A 341 -18.97 -14.49 6.02
CA ASN A 341 -20.13 -13.76 5.48
C ASN A 341 -21.09 -13.22 6.55
N LYS A 342 -20.69 -13.16 7.82
CA LYS A 342 -21.53 -12.62 8.90
C LYS A 342 -21.66 -11.10 8.81
N GLY A 343 -20.77 -10.45 8.06
CA GLY A 343 -20.80 -9.02 7.76
C GLY A 343 -21.48 -8.75 6.41
N GLN A 344 -22.48 -7.88 6.43
CA GLN A 344 -23.34 -7.48 5.31
C GLN A 344 -22.63 -6.62 4.23
N HIS A 345 -21.31 -6.71 4.12
CA HIS A 345 -20.52 -5.88 3.22
C HIS A 345 -19.94 -6.71 2.09
N ASP A 346 -20.75 -6.91 1.06
CA ASP A 346 -20.35 -7.57 -0.19
C ASP A 346 -19.24 -6.79 -0.93
N SER A 347 -19.00 -5.53 -0.57
CA SER A 347 -17.91 -4.70 -1.07
C SER A 347 -17.49 -3.65 -0.04
N TRP A 348 -16.23 -3.24 -0.09
CA TRP A 348 -15.73 -2.09 0.66
C TRP A 348 -14.60 -1.41 -0.10
N ILE A 349 -14.43 -0.12 0.19
CA ILE A 349 -13.35 0.69 -0.34
C ILE A 349 -12.70 1.43 0.82
N ALA A 350 -11.37 1.43 0.85
CA ALA A 350 -10.62 2.02 1.94
C ALA A 350 -9.19 2.37 1.50
N ARG A 351 -8.46 3.05 2.38
CA ARG A 351 -7.08 3.49 2.19
C ARG A 351 -6.18 2.90 3.26
N GLU A 352 -4.98 2.52 2.87
CA GLU A 352 -3.88 2.18 3.78
C GLU A 352 -2.76 3.21 3.64
N TRP A 353 -2.31 3.73 4.77
CA TRP A 353 -1.30 4.78 4.83
C TRP A 353 -0.12 4.33 5.68
N PHE A 354 1.10 4.47 5.15
CA PHE A 354 2.26 4.51 6.03
C PHE A 354 2.29 5.83 6.78
N VAL A 355 2.49 5.77 8.10
CA VAL A 355 2.54 6.94 8.97
C VAL A 355 3.73 6.87 9.93
N VAL A 356 4.30 8.02 10.26
CA VAL A 356 5.27 8.14 11.36
C VAL A 356 4.52 8.29 12.68
N ARG A 357 4.66 7.32 13.58
CA ARG A 357 3.98 7.31 14.90
C ARG A 357 4.78 8.07 15.95
N SER A 358 6.10 7.92 15.93
CA SER A 358 7.00 8.61 16.83
C SER A 358 8.37 8.80 16.18
N GLY A 359 9.13 9.76 16.67
CA GLY A 359 10.46 10.07 16.17
C GLY A 359 11.29 10.85 17.19
N GLU A 360 12.57 10.52 17.29
CA GLU A 360 13.53 11.23 18.13
C GLU A 360 14.91 11.28 17.46
N VAL A 361 15.66 12.36 17.69
CA VAL A 361 17.04 12.50 17.23
C VAL A 361 17.97 12.50 18.44
N ARG A 362 18.77 11.45 18.60
CA ARG A 362 19.75 11.38 19.69
C ARG A 362 21.08 11.94 19.23
N ILE A 363 21.85 12.52 20.15
CA ILE A 363 23.20 13.02 19.89
C ILE A 363 24.15 12.11 20.66
N SER A 364 25.10 11.47 19.96
CA SER A 364 26.14 10.64 20.59
C SER A 364 27.27 11.49 21.18
N ASP A 365 28.21 10.87 21.91
CA ASP A 365 29.38 11.55 22.49
C ASP A 365 30.28 12.21 21.43
N GLY A 366 30.25 11.71 20.19
CA GLY A 366 30.93 12.31 19.04
C GLY A 366 30.10 13.35 18.28
N ASN A 367 29.04 13.88 18.92
CA ASN A 367 28.03 14.76 18.34
C ASN A 367 27.30 14.20 17.10
N VAL A 368 27.35 12.88 16.87
CA VAL A 368 26.68 12.25 15.73
C VAL A 368 25.19 12.13 16.02
N LEU A 369 24.38 12.65 15.10
CA LEU A 369 22.93 12.61 15.13
C LEU A 369 22.46 11.22 14.72
N THR A 370 21.66 10.61 15.59
CA THR A 370 21.11 9.26 15.47
C THR A 370 19.59 9.35 15.44
N PRO A 371 18.96 9.43 14.25
CA PRO A 371 17.51 9.48 14.14
C PRO A 371 16.89 8.11 14.38
N ARG A 372 15.86 8.07 15.23
CA ARG A 372 15.04 6.90 15.48
C ARG A 372 13.60 7.24 15.13
N VAL A 373 12.98 6.38 14.34
CA VAL A 373 11.58 6.53 13.90
C VAL A 373 10.82 5.26 14.21
N GLU A 374 9.56 5.40 14.60
CA GLU A 374 8.59 4.31 14.67
C GLU A 374 7.55 4.55 13.59
N LEU A 375 7.55 3.69 12.57
CA LEU A 375 6.58 3.72 11.49
C LEU A 375 5.44 2.72 11.78
N GLY A 376 4.28 3.00 11.20
CA GLY A 376 3.13 2.10 11.23
C GLY A 376 2.31 2.21 9.96
N VAL A 377 1.20 1.47 9.94
CA VAL A 377 0.18 1.55 8.90
C VAL A 377 -1.14 1.93 9.56
N GLU A 378 -1.84 2.88 8.96
CA GLU A 378 -3.21 3.27 9.31
C GLU A 378 -4.17 2.89 8.19
N ALA A 379 -5.36 2.39 8.55
CA ALA A 379 -6.43 2.14 7.60
C ALA A 379 -7.58 3.14 7.78
N ARG A 380 -8.08 3.67 6.65
CA ARG A 380 -9.15 4.67 6.60
C ARG A 380 -10.24 4.17 5.66
N GLU A 381 -11.44 3.89 6.17
CA GLU A 381 -12.59 3.56 5.30
C GLU A 381 -12.93 4.76 4.41
N LEU A 382 -13.44 4.52 3.21
CA LEU A 382 -13.98 5.60 2.37
C LEU A 382 -15.49 5.68 2.54
N ALA A 383 -16.02 6.90 2.63
CA ALA A 383 -17.44 7.20 2.75
C ALA A 383 -17.86 8.27 1.73
N ASP A 384 -19.14 8.25 1.33
CA ASP A 384 -19.71 9.31 0.50
C ASP A 384 -19.88 10.59 1.33
N GLY A 385 -19.16 11.63 0.93
CA GLY A 385 -19.25 12.98 1.47
C GLY A 385 -19.84 13.98 0.47
N PRO A 386 -20.05 15.25 0.88
CA PRO A 386 -20.59 16.30 0.02
C PRO A 386 -19.74 16.58 -1.22
N GLY A 387 -18.42 16.35 -1.12
CA GLY A 387 -17.44 16.56 -2.19
C GLY A 387 -17.16 15.32 -3.05
N GLY A 388 -17.87 14.21 -2.84
CA GLY A 388 -17.54 12.91 -3.40
C GLY A 388 -17.04 11.95 -2.32
N VAL A 389 -16.22 10.98 -2.69
CA VAL A 389 -15.72 9.96 -1.76
C VAL A 389 -14.58 10.55 -0.94
N GLU A 390 -14.70 10.50 0.38
CA GLU A 390 -13.72 11.02 1.34
C GLU A 390 -13.39 9.99 2.44
N ASP A 391 -12.29 10.19 3.17
CA ASP A 391 -11.94 9.34 4.31
C ASP A 391 -13.04 9.45 5.39
N ALA A 392 -13.54 8.32 5.85
CA ALA A 392 -14.49 8.25 6.94
C ALA A 392 -13.87 8.83 8.21
N LYS A 393 -14.65 9.63 8.94
CA LYS A 393 -14.21 10.24 10.22
C LYS A 393 -13.84 9.19 11.27
N LEU A 394 -14.47 8.02 11.20
CA LEU A 394 -14.20 6.88 12.07
C LEU A 394 -14.23 5.63 11.21
N THR A 395 -13.06 4.97 11.09
CA THR A 395 -12.95 3.63 10.54
C THR A 395 -13.42 2.62 11.58
N ARG A 396 -14.15 1.59 11.17
CA ARG A 396 -14.62 0.59 12.12
C ARG A 396 -13.47 -0.30 12.58
N PRO A 397 -13.37 -0.60 13.89
CA PRO A 397 -12.26 -1.38 14.42
C PRO A 397 -12.29 -2.85 13.96
N ASP A 398 -13.47 -3.38 13.60
CA ASP A 398 -13.63 -4.73 13.05
C ASP A 398 -13.38 -4.81 11.54
N HIS A 399 -13.08 -3.69 10.87
CA HIS A 399 -12.78 -3.69 9.44
C HIS A 399 -11.50 -4.50 9.15
N PRO A 400 -11.49 -5.39 8.14
CA PRO A 400 -10.34 -6.26 7.85
C PRO A 400 -9.04 -5.49 7.59
N LEU A 401 -9.10 -4.34 6.91
CA LEU A 401 -7.92 -3.48 6.75
C LEU A 401 -7.41 -2.86 8.04
N VAL A 402 -8.27 -2.52 9.00
CA VAL A 402 -7.82 -1.99 10.30
C VAL A 402 -7.06 -3.08 11.04
N ARG A 403 -7.62 -4.29 11.12
CA ARG A 403 -6.96 -5.46 11.73
C ARG A 403 -5.64 -5.78 11.05
N TYR A 404 -5.56 -5.69 9.72
CA TYR A 404 -4.33 -5.88 8.98
C TYR A 404 -3.31 -4.77 9.24
N ALA A 405 -3.73 -3.50 9.22
CA ALA A 405 -2.87 -2.35 9.50
C ALA A 405 -2.28 -2.41 10.92
N GLU A 406 -3.08 -2.81 11.91
CA GLU A 406 -2.62 -3.07 13.28
C GLU A 406 -1.59 -4.20 13.34
N ALA A 407 -1.84 -5.33 12.67
CA ALA A 407 -0.90 -6.44 12.60
C ALA A 407 0.40 -6.04 11.88
N PHE A 408 0.30 -5.30 10.76
CA PHE A 408 1.46 -4.79 10.03
C PHE A 408 2.29 -3.85 10.90
N THR A 409 1.62 -2.93 11.61
CA THR A 409 2.27 -2.00 12.55
C THR A 409 2.98 -2.75 13.66
N HIS A 410 2.35 -3.77 14.24
CA HIS A 410 2.95 -4.59 15.29
C HIS A 410 4.23 -5.29 14.82
N PHE A 411 4.28 -5.73 13.56
CA PHE A 411 5.43 -6.41 12.98
C PHE A 411 6.31 -5.52 12.09
N PHE A 412 6.15 -4.19 12.13
CA PHE A 412 6.75 -3.30 11.14
C PHE A 412 8.26 -3.51 10.98
N ASP A 413 9.00 -3.56 12.10
CA ASP A 413 10.46 -3.72 12.07
C ASP A 413 10.91 -5.03 11.42
N LEU A 414 10.26 -6.13 11.76
CA LEU A 414 10.55 -7.44 11.17
C LEU A 414 10.16 -7.50 9.69
N ILE A 415 9.11 -6.78 9.30
CA ILE A 415 8.73 -6.63 7.88
C ILE A 415 9.78 -5.81 7.14
N ALA A 416 10.24 -4.70 7.70
CA ALA A 416 11.29 -3.86 7.13
C ALA A 416 12.58 -4.66 6.91
N GLU A 417 12.96 -5.52 7.85
CA GLU A 417 14.12 -6.43 7.68
C GLU A 417 13.95 -7.43 6.53
N ARG A 418 12.73 -7.93 6.30
CA ARG A 418 12.44 -8.94 5.27
C ARG A 418 12.10 -8.36 3.90
N LYS A 419 11.69 -7.09 3.85
CA LYS A 419 11.22 -6.40 2.65
C LYS A 419 12.01 -5.11 2.47
N SER A 420 13.00 -5.15 1.59
CA SER A 420 13.92 -4.02 1.37
C SER A 420 13.24 -2.72 0.97
N VAL A 421 12.09 -2.74 0.30
CA VAL A 421 11.34 -1.50 0.00
C VAL A 421 10.79 -0.83 1.26
N VAL A 422 10.36 -1.62 2.26
CA VAL A 422 9.88 -1.13 3.56
C VAL A 422 11.06 -0.68 4.42
N HIS A 423 12.21 -1.35 4.30
CA HIS A 423 13.47 -0.86 4.86
C HIS A 423 13.82 0.54 4.34
N GLU A 424 13.83 0.73 3.01
CA GLU A 424 14.15 2.03 2.43
C GLU A 424 13.14 3.11 2.84
N LEU A 425 11.86 2.76 2.98
CA LEU A 425 10.85 3.68 3.51
C LEU A 425 11.21 4.17 4.92
N ARG A 426 11.72 3.28 5.77
CA ARG A 426 12.23 3.63 7.11
C ARG A 426 13.43 4.56 7.04
N GLU A 427 14.34 4.34 6.11
CA GLU A 427 15.49 5.23 5.90
C GLU A 427 15.08 6.61 5.37
N VAL A 428 14.06 6.68 4.50
CA VAL A 428 13.44 7.95 4.09
C VAL A 428 12.82 8.67 5.27
N ALA A 429 12.11 7.97 6.16
CA ALA A 429 11.52 8.56 7.35
C ALA A 429 12.58 9.11 8.33
N LYS A 430 13.69 8.39 8.53
CA LYS A 430 14.84 8.89 9.31
C LYS A 430 15.42 10.16 8.70
N ALA A 431 15.59 10.19 7.39
CA ALA A 431 16.06 11.36 6.67
C ALA A 431 15.10 12.56 6.82
N CYS A 432 13.79 12.34 6.75
CA CYS A 432 12.77 13.37 6.99
C CYS A 432 12.82 13.91 8.43
N LEU A 433 12.95 13.03 9.42
CA LEU A 433 13.09 13.43 10.83
C LEU A 433 14.33 14.27 11.06
N LEU A 434 15.47 13.86 10.49
CA LEU A 434 16.71 14.60 10.60
C LEU A 434 16.64 15.93 9.86
N ALA A 435 16.03 15.98 8.67
CA ALA A 435 15.80 17.24 7.93
C ALA A 435 14.95 18.22 8.75
N LYS A 436 13.86 17.75 9.38
CA LYS A 436 13.03 18.56 10.26
C LYS A 436 13.85 19.12 11.43
N TYR A 437 14.60 18.26 12.13
CA TYR A 437 15.48 18.68 13.23
C TYR A 437 16.47 19.76 12.79
N LEU A 438 17.19 19.56 11.68
CA LEU A 438 18.20 20.48 11.19
C LEU A 438 17.63 21.85 10.77
N VAL A 439 16.44 21.85 10.15
CA VAL A 439 15.78 23.09 9.72
C VAL A 439 15.21 23.85 10.92
N GLU A 440 14.55 23.16 11.86
CA GLU A 440 13.95 23.79 13.05
C GLU A 440 14.99 24.22 14.10
N SER A 441 16.15 23.56 14.15
CA SER A 441 17.27 23.98 14.98
C SER A 441 18.06 25.14 14.37
N GLU A 442 17.66 25.65 13.20
CA GLU A 442 18.40 26.64 12.42
C GLU A 442 19.85 26.23 12.17
N ALA A 443 20.09 24.93 11.94
CA ALA A 443 21.43 24.47 11.65
C ALA A 443 21.92 25.07 10.32
N HIS A 444 23.16 25.56 10.32
CA HIS A 444 23.84 26.08 9.16
C HIS A 444 24.19 24.92 8.22
N LEU A 445 23.29 24.66 7.27
CA LEU A 445 23.48 23.71 6.18
C LEU A 445 24.21 24.39 5.03
N ASP A 446 25.30 23.77 4.60
CA ASP A 446 26.03 24.16 3.39
C ASP A 446 25.13 24.11 2.15
N ASP A 447 25.25 25.08 1.24
CA ASP A 447 24.48 25.16 -0.01
C ASP A 447 24.61 23.90 -0.88
N ARG A 448 25.68 23.11 -0.69
CA ARG A 448 25.87 21.80 -1.35
C ARG A 448 24.74 20.82 -1.10
N TRP A 449 24.09 20.85 0.07
CA TRP A 449 22.93 19.99 0.34
C TRP A 449 21.77 20.29 -0.63
N LEU A 450 21.56 21.58 -0.95
CA LEU A 450 20.54 22.00 -1.90
C LEU A 450 20.95 21.67 -3.34
N LEU A 451 22.22 21.84 -3.69
CA LEU A 451 22.74 21.45 -5.01
C LEU A 451 22.59 19.95 -5.25
N TRP A 452 22.85 19.10 -4.25
CA TRP A 452 22.62 17.65 -4.36
C TRP A 452 21.15 17.31 -4.55
N ALA A 453 20.27 18.02 -3.85
CA ALA A 453 18.84 17.84 -3.99
C ALA A 453 18.38 18.27 -5.39
N ASP A 454 18.87 19.40 -5.91
CA ASP A 454 18.59 19.85 -7.28
C ASP A 454 19.13 18.89 -8.34
N GLU A 455 20.33 18.33 -8.16
CA GLU A 455 20.90 17.30 -9.05
C GLU A 455 20.06 16.01 -9.02
N ALA A 456 19.59 15.60 -7.84
CA ALA A 456 18.69 14.45 -7.68
C ALA A 456 17.31 14.71 -8.31
N CYS A 457 16.82 15.96 -8.24
CA CYS A 457 15.55 16.39 -8.82
C CYS A 457 15.65 16.71 -10.32
N ALA A 458 16.85 16.93 -10.85
CA ALA A 458 17.07 17.13 -12.28
C ALA A 458 16.71 15.89 -13.12
N TYR A 459 16.49 14.75 -12.46
CA TYR A 459 16.04 13.52 -13.08
C TYR A 459 14.54 13.53 -13.41
N LYS A 460 14.26 13.26 -14.69
CA LYS A 460 13.04 12.74 -15.33
C LYS A 460 11.69 13.03 -14.67
N THR A 461 10.84 13.74 -15.41
CA THR A 461 9.38 13.72 -15.24
C THR A 461 8.87 12.30 -15.00
N VAL A 462 7.91 12.13 -14.10
CA VAL A 462 7.25 10.85 -13.84
C VAL A 462 6.80 10.22 -15.16
N GLU A 463 7.43 9.11 -15.53
CA GLU A 463 7.18 8.45 -16.82
C GLU A 463 5.74 7.94 -16.94
N TYR A 464 5.15 7.56 -15.80
CA TYR A 464 3.78 7.04 -15.69
C TYR A 464 3.06 7.67 -14.49
N PRO A 465 2.35 8.80 -14.67
CA PRO A 465 1.60 9.46 -13.60
C PRO A 465 0.37 8.66 -13.17
N GLU A 466 -0.06 7.72 -13.99
CA GLU A 466 -1.20 6.84 -13.73
C GLU A 466 -0.76 5.37 -13.83
N VAL A 467 -1.32 4.54 -12.95
CA VAL A 467 -1.11 3.09 -12.93
C VAL A 467 -2.44 2.36 -12.90
N PRO A 468 -2.51 1.13 -13.43
CA PRO A 468 -3.70 0.31 -13.29
C PRO A 468 -4.00 0.12 -11.80
N GLN A 469 -5.27 0.24 -11.42
CA GLN A 469 -5.68 -0.07 -10.06
C GLN A 469 -5.33 -1.52 -9.71
N LEU A 470 -4.86 -1.75 -8.49
CA LEU A 470 -4.68 -3.08 -7.94
C LEU A 470 -6.04 -3.77 -7.78
N TRP A 471 -6.37 -4.63 -8.73
CA TRP A 471 -7.55 -5.49 -8.68
C TRP A 471 -7.18 -6.88 -8.17
N ASN A 472 -7.77 -7.25 -7.04
CA ASN A 472 -7.88 -8.64 -6.62
C ASN A 472 -9.34 -9.05 -6.67
N GLU A 473 -9.77 -9.48 -7.84
CA GLU A 473 -11.01 -10.23 -7.93
C GLU A 473 -10.74 -11.65 -7.47
N ARG A 474 -11.31 -12.02 -6.33
CA ARG A 474 -11.40 -13.41 -5.92
C ARG A 474 -12.82 -13.87 -6.19
N ARG A 475 -12.96 -14.92 -7.00
CA ARG A 475 -14.26 -15.54 -7.25
C ARG A 475 -14.46 -16.61 -6.20
N TYR A 476 -15.48 -16.44 -5.38
CA TYR A 476 -15.89 -17.47 -4.43
C TYR A 476 -17.10 -18.19 -5.01
N GLN A 477 -16.99 -19.52 -5.09
CA GLN A 477 -18.13 -20.37 -5.41
C GLN A 477 -18.37 -21.25 -4.19
N GLN A 478 -19.56 -21.14 -3.60
CA GLN A 478 -20.01 -22.02 -2.54
C GLN A 478 -21.01 -23.00 -3.12
N ILE A 479 -20.71 -24.29 -2.99
CA ILE A 479 -21.60 -25.37 -3.39
C ILE A 479 -22.28 -25.89 -2.13
N CYS A 480 -23.62 -25.79 -2.08
CA CYS A 480 -24.41 -26.31 -0.97
C CYS A 480 -25.11 -27.60 -1.41
N LEU A 481 -24.97 -28.64 -0.59
CA LEU A 481 -25.64 -29.93 -0.76
C LEU A 481 -26.69 -30.08 0.34
N ALA A 482 -27.90 -30.52 -0.01
CA ALA A 482 -28.93 -30.90 0.93
C ALA A 482 -29.62 -32.18 0.42
N ASP A 483 -29.68 -33.21 1.26
CA ASP A 483 -30.34 -34.49 0.96
C ASP A 483 -29.87 -35.12 -0.36
N GLY A 484 -28.56 -35.11 -0.61
CA GLY A 484 -27.96 -35.68 -1.82
C GLY A 484 -28.27 -34.92 -3.11
N LYS A 485 -28.98 -33.79 -3.03
CA LYS A 485 -29.21 -32.87 -4.14
C LYS A 485 -28.33 -31.64 -3.99
N MET A 486 -27.78 -31.19 -5.10
CA MET A 486 -27.29 -29.82 -5.14
C MET A 486 -28.52 -28.95 -4.95
N LEU A 487 -28.52 -28.18 -3.86
CA LEU A 487 -29.43 -27.05 -3.84
C LEU A 487 -29.10 -26.28 -5.11
N GLU A 488 -30.11 -26.01 -5.92
CA GLU A 488 -30.04 -25.02 -7.00
C GLU A 488 -29.81 -23.69 -6.27
N ALA A 489 -28.58 -23.53 -5.76
CA ALA A 489 -28.04 -22.30 -5.23
C ALA A 489 -28.44 -21.31 -6.29
N GLN A 490 -29.24 -20.30 -5.91
CA GLN A 490 -29.81 -19.29 -6.79
C GLN A 490 -28.74 -18.85 -7.79
N SER A 491 -28.61 -19.61 -8.88
CA SER A 491 -27.47 -19.54 -9.80
C SER A 491 -27.70 -18.40 -10.77
N GLU A 492 -28.91 -17.86 -10.72
CA GLU A 492 -29.34 -16.58 -11.24
C GLU A 492 -28.80 -15.37 -10.46
N SER A 493 -28.24 -15.53 -9.24
CA SER A 493 -27.30 -14.51 -8.74
C SER A 493 -25.95 -14.68 -9.44
N VAL A 494 -25.99 -14.58 -10.77
CA VAL A 494 -24.85 -14.38 -11.65
C VAL A 494 -24.09 -13.16 -11.13
N GLY A 495 -23.03 -13.39 -10.38
CA GLY A 495 -21.92 -12.45 -10.26
C GLY A 495 -22.09 -11.27 -9.31
N ASN A 496 -22.47 -11.50 -8.04
CA ASN A 496 -22.02 -10.59 -6.97
C ASN A 496 -20.51 -10.77 -6.79
N HIS A 497 -19.74 -10.21 -7.71
CA HIS A 497 -18.30 -10.04 -7.57
C HIS A 497 -18.08 -9.06 -6.44
N SER A 498 -17.62 -9.56 -5.30
CA SER A 498 -17.17 -8.67 -4.23
C SER A 498 -16.00 -7.85 -4.74
N VAL A 499 -16.24 -6.55 -4.89
CA VAL A 499 -15.21 -5.59 -5.30
C VAL A 499 -14.60 -5.00 -4.04
N PHE A 500 -13.29 -5.21 -3.89
CA PHE A 500 -12.50 -4.60 -2.82
C PHE A 500 -11.48 -3.67 -3.44
N GLY A 501 -11.50 -2.41 -2.99
CA GLY A 501 -10.55 -1.38 -3.43
C GLY A 501 -9.68 -0.92 -2.27
N VAL A 502 -8.35 -1.01 -2.43
CA VAL A 502 -7.39 -0.45 -1.48
C VAL A 502 -6.60 0.67 -2.16
N TYR A 503 -6.69 1.86 -1.57
CA TYR A 503 -6.00 3.09 -1.98
C TYR A 503 -5.09 3.56 -0.85
N GLY A 504 -4.58 4.79 -0.88
CA GLY A 504 -3.80 5.33 0.24
C GLY A 504 -2.48 5.93 -0.20
N GLY A 505 -1.44 5.79 0.62
CA GLY A 505 -0.19 6.51 0.37
C GLY A 505 0.83 6.40 1.50
N VAL A 506 1.78 7.32 1.45
CA VAL A 506 2.76 7.54 2.52
C VAL A 506 2.61 8.97 3.02
N GLU A 507 2.35 9.08 4.32
CA GLU A 507 2.26 10.35 5.04
C GLU A 507 3.45 10.45 6.01
N MET A 508 4.49 11.19 5.63
CA MET A 508 5.67 11.41 6.48
C MET A 508 5.48 12.58 7.46
N SER A 509 4.25 13.02 7.72
CA SER A 509 3.99 14.19 8.57
C SER A 509 4.56 14.01 9.97
N LEU A 510 5.47 14.91 10.35
CA LEU A 510 6.10 14.92 11.67
C LEU A 510 5.54 16.03 12.56
N ASP A 511 4.55 16.79 12.09
CA ASP A 511 3.99 17.94 12.83
C ASP A 511 3.31 17.55 14.15
N ARG A 512 2.95 16.26 14.29
CA ARG A 512 2.45 15.70 15.56
C ARG A 512 3.55 15.41 16.57
N ILE A 513 4.82 15.50 16.16
CA ILE A 513 5.99 15.20 16.99
C ILE A 513 6.64 16.53 17.39
N GLU A 514 6.49 16.90 18.65
CA GLU A 514 7.13 18.09 19.23
C GLU A 514 8.63 17.82 19.46
N LEU A 515 9.49 18.40 18.62
CA LEU A 515 10.94 18.31 18.78
C LEU A 515 11.49 19.16 19.95
N ALA A 516 10.67 20.04 20.52
CA ALA A 516 11.07 21.01 21.55
C ALA A 516 11.65 20.37 22.83
N ASN A 517 11.31 19.10 23.11
CA ASN A 517 11.81 18.40 24.29
C ASN A 517 13.19 17.75 24.11
N LEU A 518 13.75 17.73 22.89
CA LEU A 518 15.02 17.07 22.59
C LEU A 518 16.26 17.94 22.83
N MET A 519 16.12 19.27 22.85
CA MET A 519 17.27 20.18 22.90
C MET A 519 17.93 20.36 24.28
N VAL A 520 17.33 19.83 25.38
CA VAL A 520 17.75 20.22 26.75
C VAL A 520 18.73 19.25 27.41
N THR A 521 18.99 18.05 26.86
CA THR A 521 19.80 17.04 27.57
C THR A 521 21.32 17.13 27.40
N ALA A 522 21.84 18.04 26.57
CA ALA A 522 23.30 18.14 26.32
C ALA A 522 24.10 18.86 27.42
N LYS A 523 23.46 19.37 28.50
CA LYS A 523 24.18 20.07 29.58
C LYS A 523 23.89 19.47 30.95
N LYS A 524 24.96 18.98 31.60
CA LYS A 524 25.09 18.45 32.98
C LYS A 524 24.98 16.92 33.12
N SER A 525 26.11 16.27 32.83
CA SER A 525 26.57 15.11 33.60
C SER A 525 27.12 15.62 34.93
N LEU A 526 26.35 15.44 35.99
CA LEU A 526 26.79 15.57 37.38
C LEU A 526 26.17 14.39 38.13
N VAL A 527 27.08 13.64 38.77
CA VAL A 527 26.92 12.40 39.54
C VAL A 527 25.66 12.37 40.41
N VAL A 528 24.79 11.37 40.25
CA VAL A 528 23.75 11.02 41.25
C VAL A 528 23.62 9.50 41.37
N SER A 529 23.75 9.02 42.61
CA SER A 529 23.64 7.63 43.05
C SER A 529 22.23 7.05 42.93
N ALA A 530 22.16 5.76 42.62
CA ALA A 530 20.93 4.99 42.44
C ALA A 530 20.28 4.57 43.77
N THR A 531 18.94 4.57 43.80
CA THR A 531 18.14 3.70 44.69
C THR A 531 16.83 3.37 43.96
N ILE A 532 16.52 2.09 43.82
CA ILE A 532 15.34 1.57 43.10
C ILE A 532 14.44 0.84 44.11
N PRO A 533 13.12 1.10 44.16
CA PRO A 533 12.15 0.13 44.64
C PRO A 533 11.39 -0.52 43.47
N SER A 534 11.36 -1.84 43.51
CA SER A 534 10.58 -2.74 42.66
C SER A 534 9.21 -2.97 43.30
N GLU A 535 8.11 -2.78 42.55
CA GLU A 535 6.85 -3.45 42.85
C GLU A 535 5.99 -3.65 41.60
N ALA A 536 5.58 -4.89 41.38
CA ALA A 536 4.77 -5.36 40.25
C ALA A 536 3.27 -5.27 40.59
N ARG A 537 2.44 -4.74 39.68
CA ARG A 537 0.99 -4.91 39.70
C ARG A 537 0.40 -5.14 38.30
N ALA A 538 -0.62 -6.01 38.29
CA ALA A 538 -1.34 -6.59 37.18
C ALA A 538 -2.11 -5.60 36.28
N PRO A 539 -2.41 -5.95 35.01
CA PRO A 539 -3.00 -5.06 34.03
C PRO A 539 -4.47 -4.77 34.31
N LYS A 540 -4.83 -3.48 34.39
CA LYS A 540 -6.21 -2.97 34.29
C LYS A 540 -6.32 -2.12 33.02
N GLY A 541 -7.46 -2.23 32.35
CA GLY A 541 -7.74 -1.63 31.03
C GLY A 541 -7.44 -0.14 30.90
N VAL A 542 -7.15 0.26 29.66
CA VAL A 542 -6.66 1.59 29.28
C VAL A 542 -7.80 2.61 29.28
N ASP A 543 -7.72 3.57 30.20
CA ASP A 543 -8.46 4.85 30.19
C ASP A 543 -7.73 5.80 29.23
N LEU A 544 -8.31 6.12 28.07
CA LEU A 544 -7.75 7.05 27.07
C LEU A 544 -8.02 8.53 27.40
N ASN A 545 -7.95 8.89 28.68
CA ASN A 545 -8.07 10.28 29.10
C ASN A 545 -6.67 10.92 29.17
N MET A 546 -6.32 11.70 28.14
CA MET A 546 -5.00 12.31 27.96
C MET A 546 -4.71 13.50 28.91
N ASP A 547 -5.70 13.95 29.70
CA ASP A 547 -5.57 15.09 30.62
C ASP A 547 -4.73 14.79 31.88
N LYS A 548 -4.25 13.55 32.05
CA LYS A 548 -3.51 13.09 33.23
C LYS A 548 -1.99 12.93 33.03
N PHE A 549 -1.46 13.19 31.83
CA PHE A 549 -0.02 13.10 31.58
C PHE A 549 0.67 14.42 31.96
N SER A 550 1.31 14.45 33.13
CA SER A 550 2.25 15.51 33.50
C SER A 550 3.62 15.20 32.87
N VAL A 551 4.00 15.97 31.85
CA VAL A 551 5.27 15.82 31.10
C VAL A 551 6.42 16.66 31.68
N SER A 552 6.30 17.11 32.94
CA SER A 552 7.24 18.08 33.52
C SER A 552 8.52 17.47 34.13
N ALA A 553 8.79 16.18 33.97
CA ALA A 553 10.02 15.57 34.49
C ALA A 553 10.63 14.54 33.50
N PRO A 554 11.86 14.77 32.99
CA PRO A 554 12.53 13.82 32.10
C PRO A 554 13.06 12.59 32.86
N VAL A 555 12.85 11.40 32.29
CA VAL A 555 13.49 10.14 32.72
C VAL A 555 14.73 9.91 31.85
N ARG A 556 15.92 9.88 32.46
CA ARG A 556 17.17 9.54 31.77
C ARG A 556 17.32 8.02 31.69
N ALA A 557 17.44 7.47 30.49
CA ALA A 557 17.88 6.09 30.30
C ALA A 557 19.41 6.02 30.48
N ALA A 558 19.86 5.53 31.63
CA ALA A 558 21.24 5.10 31.81
C ALA A 558 21.28 3.59 31.53
N GLY A 559 21.99 3.17 30.49
CA GLY A 559 22.15 1.75 30.18
C GLY A 559 22.77 1.48 28.84
N GLU A 560 24.07 1.24 28.86
CA GLU A 560 24.83 0.55 27.82
C GLU A 560 24.16 -0.81 27.55
N VAL A 561 23.57 -0.98 26.35
CA VAL A 561 23.04 -2.27 25.92
C VAL A 561 24.24 -3.13 25.53
N SER A 562 24.70 -3.97 26.46
CA SER A 562 25.61 -5.06 26.13
C SER A 562 24.97 -5.92 25.05
N ALA A 563 25.62 -6.01 23.89
CA ALA A 563 25.21 -6.90 22.81
C ALA A 563 25.09 -8.32 23.35
N GLY A 564 23.87 -8.85 23.34
CA GLY A 564 23.57 -10.19 23.80
C GLY A 564 24.46 -11.22 23.11
N SER A 565 25.32 -11.84 23.90
CA SER A 565 26.11 -13.01 23.51
C SER A 565 25.15 -14.19 23.31
N TRP A 566 24.84 -14.52 22.05
CA TRP A 566 24.20 -15.78 21.71
C TRP A 566 25.27 -16.88 21.75
N VAL A 567 25.55 -17.41 22.94
CA VAL A 567 26.30 -18.66 23.07
C VAL A 567 25.31 -19.81 22.91
N GLU A 568 25.61 -20.68 21.93
CA GLU A 568 24.94 -21.93 21.66
C GLU A 568 24.87 -22.81 22.92
N ALA A 569 23.67 -23.04 23.43
CA ALA A 569 23.42 -24.10 24.40
C ALA A 569 23.23 -25.43 23.66
N GLY A 570 24.34 -26.09 23.32
CA GLY A 570 24.34 -27.49 22.90
C GLY A 570 24.21 -28.42 24.10
N GLY A 571 22.98 -28.81 24.44
CA GLY A 571 22.69 -29.89 25.41
C GLY A 571 22.53 -31.25 24.71
N PRO A 572 22.90 -32.38 25.36
CA PRO A 572 22.96 -33.70 24.73
C PRO A 572 21.57 -34.31 24.50
N ARG A 573 21.41 -34.99 23.37
CA ARG A 573 20.23 -35.82 23.07
C ARG A 573 20.25 -37.10 23.93
N PRO A 574 19.11 -37.52 24.53
CA PRO A 574 19.00 -38.83 25.13
C PRO A 574 18.89 -39.92 24.04
N ALA A 575 19.38 -41.11 24.43
CA ALA A 575 19.59 -42.30 23.60
C ALA A 575 18.32 -42.91 23.01
#